data_AF-A0A9K3KCI5-F1
#
_entry.id   AF-A0A9K3KCI5-F1
#
_cell.length_a   1.000
_cell.length_b   1.000
_cell.length_c   1.000
_cell.angle_alpha   90.00
_cell.angle_beta   90.00
_cell.angle_gamma   90.00
#
_symmetry.space_group_name_H-M   'P 1'
#
loop_
_entity.id
_entity.type
_entity.pdbx_description
1 polymer ?
#
loop_
_entity_poly.entity_id
_entity_poly.type
_entity_poly.pdbx_seq_one_letter_code
_entity_poly.pdbx_strand_id
1 'polypeptide(L)'
;MQNTIVRLGNVIFSHGFIQGLMKWNNHRKRADHETGVGGTMDRFFVQVHTAMYAIDEDDGGEEKIPDVADREDDRSIHSFDAGDAPDDSLELEHVNLVLERTTNDNDPYASLSRFEERTDLDHEKVGLYFELADPDPGQYMKLPSKMLRGWTGDLLRARKKLIENMKRSGEHDSDVYSFVQEALKKTNLRKTIGEFTLYYICLKAQSVQDFDKSFSPFMDARLKGDSTSLDVGKDDDFSAMTGGNDTTVTKQGESMERMANYFELIQQSTSIAAATATAASHEQQKTNQEQQKTNQEQRLISQETRQETRKINEQQLRLSIMQGAEMLKSSSTFRASPRVSTRFVNDSTLIRSDR
;
A
#
# COMPACT_ATOMS: atom_id res chain seq x y z
N MET A 1 -11.44 -14.84 -4.37
CA MET A 1 -10.00 -14.87 -4.09
C MET A 1 -9.23 -13.94 -5.02
N GLN A 2 -9.41 -14.05 -6.35
CA GLN A 2 -8.75 -13.17 -7.33
C GLN A 2 -9.00 -11.68 -7.06
N ASN A 3 -10.24 -11.27 -6.77
CA ASN A 3 -10.60 -9.89 -6.42
C ASN A 3 -9.75 -9.35 -5.27
N THR A 4 -9.55 -10.15 -4.21
CA THR A 4 -8.69 -9.76 -3.08
C THR A 4 -7.24 -9.52 -3.50
N ILE A 5 -6.71 -10.34 -4.41
CA ILE A 5 -5.32 -10.22 -4.89
C ILE A 5 -5.17 -9.01 -5.83
N VAL A 6 -6.15 -8.77 -6.70
CA VAL A 6 -6.22 -7.59 -7.56
C VAL A 6 -6.25 -6.32 -6.71
N ARG A 7 -7.12 -6.28 -5.69
CA ARG A 7 -7.22 -5.19 -4.72
C ARG A 7 -5.92 -4.98 -3.96
N LEU A 8 -5.30 -6.05 -3.47
CA LEU A 8 -3.97 -6.01 -2.85
C LEU A 8 -2.95 -5.39 -3.81
N GLY A 9 -2.96 -5.81 -5.07
CA GLY A 9 -2.17 -5.22 -6.15
C GLY A 9 -2.37 -3.72 -6.29
N ASN A 10 -3.62 -3.29 -6.39
CA ASN A 10 -3.97 -1.88 -6.49
C ASN A 10 -3.42 -1.06 -5.33
N VAL A 11 -3.54 -1.58 -4.10
CA VAL A 11 -3.01 -0.91 -2.91
C VAL A 11 -1.49 -0.85 -2.96
N ILE A 12 -0.79 -1.97 -3.10
CA ILE A 12 0.70 -2.00 -2.98
C ILE A 12 1.41 -1.26 -4.12
N PHE A 13 0.78 -1.17 -5.30
CA PHE A 13 1.31 -0.42 -6.45
C PHE A 13 0.81 1.03 -6.52
N SER A 14 -0.01 1.46 -5.56
CA SER A 14 -0.44 2.87 -5.50
C SER A 14 0.69 3.79 -5.02
N HIS A 15 0.57 5.07 -5.36
CA HIS A 15 1.58 6.09 -5.07
C HIS A 15 1.93 6.20 -3.56
N GLY A 16 0.94 6.02 -2.67
CA GLY A 16 1.15 6.08 -1.22
C GLY A 16 1.92 4.89 -0.63
N PHE A 17 1.92 3.74 -1.30
CA PHE A 17 2.44 2.49 -0.76
C PHE A 17 3.72 2.02 -1.46
N ILE A 18 3.98 2.50 -2.67
CA ILE A 18 5.09 2.01 -3.49
C ILE A 18 6.46 2.18 -2.82
N GLN A 19 6.68 3.29 -2.12
CA GLN A 19 7.91 3.54 -1.36
C GLN A 19 8.06 2.57 -0.19
N GLY A 20 6.95 2.26 0.50
CA GLY A 20 6.90 1.25 1.56
C GLY A 20 7.20 -0.14 1.02
N LEU A 21 6.63 -0.50 -0.13
CA LEU A 21 6.87 -1.76 -0.82
C LEU A 21 8.35 -1.92 -1.22
N MET A 22 8.96 -0.88 -1.78
CA MET A 22 10.38 -0.87 -2.15
C MET A 22 11.28 -1.07 -0.92
N LYS A 23 11.02 -0.34 0.17
CA LYS A 23 11.74 -0.51 1.45
C LYS A 23 11.56 -1.94 1.98
N TRP A 24 10.33 -2.45 1.97
CA TRP A 24 10.05 -3.81 2.44
C TRP A 24 10.82 -4.88 1.64
N ASN A 25 10.88 -4.74 0.32
CA ASN A 25 11.64 -5.66 -0.52
C ASN A 25 13.15 -5.60 -0.24
N ASN A 26 13.70 -4.43 0.07
CA ASN A 26 15.12 -4.25 0.37
C ASN A 26 15.54 -4.95 1.68
N HIS A 27 14.67 -4.94 2.68
CA HIS A 27 14.94 -5.46 4.03
C HIS A 27 14.71 -6.97 4.19
N ARG A 28 14.48 -7.70 3.10
CA ARG A 28 14.21 -9.14 3.12
C ARG A 28 15.45 -10.00 3.39
N LYS A 29 16.62 -9.39 3.61
CA LYS A 29 17.87 -10.10 3.95
C LYS A 29 17.90 -10.43 5.45
N ARG A 30 18.34 -11.65 5.80
CA ARG A 30 18.39 -12.17 7.18
C ARG A 30 19.04 -11.22 8.20
N ALA A 31 20.04 -10.45 7.80
CA ALA A 31 20.76 -9.52 8.68
C ALA A 31 19.87 -8.39 9.25
N ASP A 32 18.78 -8.03 8.57
CA ASP A 32 17.93 -6.91 8.99
C ASP A 32 16.88 -7.32 10.04
N HIS A 33 16.65 -8.62 10.23
CA HIS A 33 15.78 -9.11 11.30
C HIS A 33 16.40 -8.94 12.70
N GLU A 34 17.72 -8.74 12.78
CA GLU A 34 18.44 -8.59 14.06
C GLU A 34 18.48 -7.11 14.54
N THR A 35 18.21 -6.14 13.67
CA THR A 35 18.42 -4.71 13.95
C THR A 35 17.14 -3.92 14.29
N GLY A 36 16.04 -4.60 14.61
CA GLY A 36 14.76 -3.96 14.98
C GLY A 36 13.95 -3.41 13.79
N VAL A 37 14.39 -3.66 12.55
CA VAL A 37 13.69 -3.27 11.31
C VAL A 37 12.34 -3.98 11.17
N GLY A 38 12.15 -5.14 11.82
CA GLY A 38 10.89 -5.91 11.81
C GLY A 38 9.64 -5.07 12.12
N GLY A 39 9.72 -4.14 13.07
CA GLY A 39 8.59 -3.28 13.43
C GLY A 39 8.16 -2.34 12.29
N THR A 40 9.09 -1.87 11.46
CA THR A 40 8.75 -1.04 10.29
C THR A 40 8.06 -1.86 9.19
N MET A 41 8.44 -3.13 9.05
CA MET A 41 7.88 -4.05 8.06
C MET A 41 6.45 -4.47 8.42
N ASP A 42 6.16 -4.64 9.70
CA ASP A 42 4.80 -4.98 10.16
C ASP A 42 3.88 -3.76 10.05
N ARG A 43 4.38 -2.56 10.38
CA ARG A 43 3.65 -1.30 10.16
C ARG A 43 3.23 -1.11 8.70
N PHE A 44 4.09 -1.45 7.74
CA PHE A 44 3.72 -1.38 6.31
C PHE A 44 2.50 -2.26 6.00
N PHE A 45 2.48 -3.52 6.46
CA PHE A 45 1.33 -4.39 6.19
C PHE A 45 0.09 -4.04 7.02
N VAL A 46 0.24 -3.40 8.18
CA VAL A 46 -0.89 -2.78 8.88
C VAL A 46 -1.49 -1.67 8.03
N GLN A 47 -0.67 -0.78 7.46
CA GLN A 47 -1.16 0.28 6.56
C GLN A 47 -1.82 -0.30 5.31
N VAL A 48 -1.25 -1.36 4.71
CA VAL A 48 -1.85 -2.03 3.55
C VAL A 48 -3.19 -2.65 3.93
N HIS A 49 -3.27 -3.34 5.08
CA HIS A 49 -4.50 -3.91 5.60
C HIS A 49 -5.57 -2.84 5.83
N THR A 50 -5.21 -1.73 6.49
CA THR A 50 -6.09 -0.58 6.68
C THR A 50 -6.55 -0.02 5.33
N ALA A 51 -5.66 0.25 4.37
CA ALA A 51 -6.08 0.75 3.06
C ALA A 51 -6.96 -0.25 2.28
N MET A 52 -6.76 -1.55 2.48
CA MET A 52 -7.59 -2.58 1.88
C MET A 52 -8.99 -2.66 2.50
N TYR A 53 -9.21 -2.25 3.76
CA TYR A 53 -10.46 -2.56 4.48
C TYR A 53 -11.11 -1.38 5.23
N ALA A 54 -10.43 -0.24 5.39
CA ALA A 54 -10.87 0.88 6.23
C ALA A 54 -12.11 1.63 5.70
N ILE A 55 -12.52 1.37 4.47
CA ILE A 55 -13.75 1.96 3.91
C ILE A 55 -15.00 1.31 4.53
N ASP A 56 -14.85 0.16 5.19
CA ASP A 56 -15.95 -0.61 5.79
C ASP A 56 -16.25 -0.25 7.25
N GLU A 57 -15.40 0.56 7.93
CA GLU A 57 -15.48 0.79 9.37
C GLU A 57 -16.30 2.05 9.77
N ASP A 58 -16.79 2.85 8.83
CA ASP A 58 -17.53 4.10 9.12
C ASP A 58 -19.05 3.87 9.40
N ASP A 59 -19.51 2.61 9.41
CA ASP A 59 -20.89 2.26 9.76
C ASP A 59 -21.02 1.85 11.25
N GLY A 60 -20.66 2.78 12.14
CA GLY A 60 -21.21 2.88 13.50
C GLY A 60 -20.88 1.80 14.54
N GLY A 61 -19.96 0.87 14.27
CA GLY A 61 -19.49 -0.10 15.26
C GLY A 61 -18.17 0.32 15.89
N GLU A 62 -18.16 0.71 17.16
CA GLU A 62 -16.91 0.90 17.93
C GLU A 62 -16.10 -0.41 17.99
N GLU A 63 -15.24 -0.64 17.01
CA GLU A 63 -14.27 -1.74 17.03
C GLU A 63 -13.13 -1.33 17.97
N LYS A 64 -13.13 -1.92 19.17
CA LYS A 64 -12.05 -1.76 20.15
C LYS A 64 -10.75 -2.25 19.55
N ILE A 65 -9.88 -1.31 19.18
CA ILE A 65 -8.46 -1.56 18.94
C ILE A 65 -7.90 -2.22 20.22
N PRO A 66 -7.40 -3.47 20.17
CA PRO A 66 -6.77 -4.07 21.33
C PRO A 66 -5.51 -3.28 21.64
N ASP A 67 -5.48 -2.72 22.86
CA ASP A 67 -4.36 -1.97 23.40
C ASP A 67 -3.14 -2.90 23.48
N VAL A 68 -2.19 -2.72 22.57
CA VAL A 68 -0.93 -3.49 22.53
C VAL A 68 0.07 -2.82 23.47
N ALA A 69 -0.31 -2.73 24.74
CA ALA A 69 0.59 -2.50 25.85
C ALA A 69 0.78 -3.83 26.58
N ASP A 70 2.04 -4.17 26.84
CA ASP A 70 2.50 -5.26 27.71
C ASP A 70 2.45 -6.69 27.12
N ARG A 71 3.37 -6.95 26.19
CA ARG A 71 3.98 -8.28 26.05
C ARG A 71 5.43 -8.20 26.53
N GLU A 72 5.60 -8.38 27.83
CA GLU A 72 6.92 -8.57 28.42
C GLU A 72 7.55 -9.89 27.96
N ASP A 73 8.86 -9.83 27.82
CA ASP A 73 9.80 -10.87 27.47
C ASP A 73 9.62 -12.15 28.32
N ASP A 74 9.45 -13.28 27.65
CA ASP A 74 9.90 -14.56 28.21
C ASP A 74 10.44 -15.46 27.08
N ARG A 75 11.72 -15.26 26.75
CA ARG A 75 12.51 -16.19 25.92
C ARG A 75 13.51 -16.91 26.79
N SER A 76 13.03 -17.97 27.45
CA SER A 76 13.88 -19.04 27.96
C SER A 76 14.56 -19.77 26.79
N ILE A 77 15.88 -19.84 26.87
CA ILE A 77 16.81 -20.49 25.96
C ILE A 77 16.72 -22.00 26.19
N HIS A 78 16.24 -22.77 25.21
CA HIS A 78 16.46 -24.21 25.17
C HIS A 78 17.34 -24.60 23.97
N SER A 79 18.46 -25.22 24.31
CA SER A 79 19.48 -25.78 23.45
C SER A 79 18.99 -27.01 22.68
N PHE A 80 19.23 -26.98 21.36
CA PHE A 80 19.60 -28.07 20.44
C PHE A 80 19.42 -29.53 20.90
N ASP A 81 18.66 -30.31 20.13
CA ASP A 81 19.17 -31.58 19.58
C ASP A 81 18.52 -31.89 18.21
N ALA A 82 19.33 -32.46 17.31
CA ALA A 82 19.01 -32.70 15.91
C ALA A 82 18.47 -34.11 15.69
N GLY A 83 17.32 -34.24 15.05
CA GLY A 83 16.81 -35.54 14.60
C GLY A 83 15.45 -35.43 13.91
N ASP A 84 15.38 -36.03 12.73
CA ASP A 84 14.21 -36.24 11.86
C ASP A 84 13.63 -35.05 11.09
N ALA A 85 13.65 -35.22 9.76
CA ALA A 85 13.02 -34.32 8.80
C ALA A 85 11.49 -34.43 8.92
N PRO A 86 10.75 -33.35 9.18
CA PRO A 86 9.30 -33.41 9.17
C PRO A 86 8.81 -33.31 7.73
N ASP A 87 7.92 -34.25 7.40
CA ASP A 87 6.94 -34.20 6.32
C ASP A 87 6.28 -32.82 6.29
N ASP A 88 6.64 -32.02 5.28
CA ASP A 88 6.20 -30.64 5.05
C ASP A 88 4.79 -30.61 4.44
N SER A 89 3.91 -31.46 4.96
CA SER A 89 2.47 -31.42 4.73
C SER A 89 1.91 -30.33 5.63
N LEU A 90 1.90 -29.09 5.12
CA LEU A 90 1.19 -27.96 5.72
C LEU A 90 -0.28 -28.34 5.93
N GLU A 91 -0.62 -28.83 7.12
CA GLU A 91 -1.98 -28.78 7.63
C GLU A 91 -2.38 -27.32 7.63
N LEU A 92 -3.11 -26.92 6.59
CA LEU A 92 -3.87 -25.69 6.56
C LEU A 92 -4.91 -25.80 7.68
N GLU A 93 -4.54 -25.33 8.88
CA GLU A 93 -5.50 -24.92 9.89
C GLU A 93 -6.56 -24.08 9.18
N HIS A 94 -7.82 -24.47 9.36
CA HIS A 94 -8.97 -23.80 8.77
C HIS A 94 -9.04 -22.37 9.31
N VAL A 95 -8.36 -21.45 8.63
CA VAL A 95 -8.57 -20.01 8.81
C VAL A 95 -10.02 -19.77 8.39
N ASN A 96 -10.87 -19.37 9.34
CA ASN A 96 -12.22 -18.90 9.07
C ASN A 96 -12.14 -17.63 8.24
N LEU A 97 -12.05 -17.81 6.92
CA LEU A 97 -12.04 -16.74 5.94
C LEU A 97 -13.48 -16.28 5.75
N VAL A 98 -13.78 -15.08 6.23
CA VAL A 98 -15.08 -14.46 6.04
C VAL A 98 -15.11 -13.80 4.66
N LEU A 99 -16.05 -14.24 3.83
CA LEU A 99 -16.37 -13.59 2.56
C LEU A 99 -17.42 -12.52 2.86
N GLU A 100 -17.04 -11.25 2.80
CA GLU A 100 -17.96 -10.13 3.00
C GLU A 100 -18.40 -9.58 1.64
N ARG A 101 -19.64 -9.11 1.56
CA ARG A 101 -20.21 -8.47 0.37
C ARG A 101 -20.39 -6.98 0.66
N THR A 102 -19.60 -6.10 0.05
CA THR A 102 -19.60 -4.65 0.34
C THR A 102 -19.89 -3.82 -0.92
N THR A 103 -21.05 -3.17 -0.99
CA THR A 103 -21.45 -2.42 -2.20
C THR A 103 -21.04 -0.95 -2.12
N ASN A 104 -19.77 -0.65 -1.88
CA ASN A 104 -19.32 0.73 -1.73
C ASN A 104 -18.74 1.28 -3.05
N ASP A 105 -19.52 2.10 -3.74
CA ASP A 105 -19.20 2.66 -5.06
C ASP A 105 -17.97 3.59 -5.08
N ASN A 106 -17.41 3.94 -3.91
CA ASN A 106 -16.32 4.90 -3.75
C ASN A 106 -14.94 4.28 -3.48
N ASP A 107 -14.78 2.98 -3.67
CA ASP A 107 -13.53 2.29 -3.39
C ASP A 107 -12.47 2.46 -4.49
N PRO A 108 -11.37 3.23 -4.25
CA PRO A 108 -10.36 3.49 -5.27
C PRO A 108 -9.50 2.27 -5.60
N TYR A 109 -9.53 1.22 -4.77
CA TYR A 109 -8.72 0.01 -4.94
C TYR A 109 -9.53 -1.19 -5.41
N ALA A 110 -10.86 -1.14 -5.37
CA ALA A 110 -11.72 -2.17 -5.94
C ALA A 110 -11.72 -2.14 -7.48
N SER A 111 -11.58 -0.94 -8.06
CA SER A 111 -11.59 -0.77 -9.52
C SER A 111 -10.28 -1.23 -10.18
N LEU A 112 -10.41 -1.95 -11.29
CA LEU A 112 -9.28 -2.19 -12.19
C LEU A 112 -8.79 -0.84 -12.73
N SER A 113 -7.47 -0.62 -12.82
CA SER A 113 -7.02 0.59 -13.50
C SER A 113 -7.32 0.53 -14.98
N ARG A 114 -7.68 1.70 -15.51
CA ARG A 114 -7.89 1.93 -16.94
C ARG A 114 -6.57 1.80 -17.68
N PHE A 115 -6.29 0.61 -18.17
CA PHE A 115 -5.21 0.37 -19.13
C PHE A 115 -5.67 0.58 -20.58
N GLU A 116 -6.95 0.89 -20.79
CA GLU A 116 -7.53 1.20 -22.10
C GLU A 116 -6.85 2.38 -22.80
N GLU A 117 -6.17 3.25 -22.05
CA GLU A 117 -5.43 4.38 -22.60
C GLU A 117 -4.03 4.00 -23.13
N ARG A 118 -3.56 2.77 -22.88
CA ARG A 118 -2.25 2.28 -23.33
C ARG A 118 -2.32 1.71 -24.75
N THR A 119 -1.76 2.44 -25.72
CA THR A 119 -1.74 2.05 -27.14
C THR A 119 -0.86 0.85 -27.47
N ASP A 120 -0.01 0.41 -26.54
CA ASP A 120 0.92 -0.70 -26.71
C ASP A 120 0.33 -2.07 -26.32
N LEU A 121 -0.93 -2.09 -25.87
CA LEU A 121 -1.63 -3.30 -25.47
C LEU A 121 -2.65 -3.74 -26.53
N ASP A 122 -2.79 -5.06 -26.65
CA ASP A 122 -3.86 -5.68 -27.43
C ASP A 122 -5.18 -5.51 -26.66
N HIS A 123 -5.89 -4.41 -26.91
CA HIS A 123 -7.11 -4.04 -26.20
C HIS A 123 -8.21 -5.10 -26.26
N GLU A 124 -8.26 -5.91 -27.33
CA GLU A 124 -9.24 -7.00 -27.45
C GLU A 124 -8.97 -8.09 -26.42
N LYS A 125 -7.71 -8.49 -26.28
CA LYS A 125 -7.30 -9.46 -25.25
C LYS A 125 -7.48 -8.89 -23.85
N VAL A 126 -7.03 -7.65 -23.64
CA VAL A 126 -7.15 -6.96 -22.34
C VAL A 126 -8.62 -6.84 -21.92
N GLY A 127 -9.51 -6.47 -22.84
CA GLY A 127 -10.95 -6.40 -22.63
C GLY A 127 -11.54 -7.76 -22.25
N LEU A 128 -11.25 -8.82 -23.03
CA LEU A 128 -11.66 -10.19 -22.70
C LEU A 128 -11.15 -10.65 -21.33
N TYR A 129 -9.93 -10.28 -20.97
CA TYR A 129 -9.35 -10.63 -19.67
C TYR A 129 -10.03 -9.90 -18.52
N PHE A 130 -10.42 -8.64 -18.70
CA PHE A 130 -11.11 -7.88 -17.66
C PHE A 130 -12.59 -8.21 -17.56
N GLU A 131 -13.25 -8.56 -18.67
CA GLU A 131 -14.63 -9.09 -18.64
C GLU A 131 -14.69 -10.46 -17.94
N LEU A 132 -13.71 -11.33 -18.17
CA LEU A 132 -13.63 -12.64 -17.50
C LEU A 132 -13.21 -12.53 -16.03
N ALA A 133 -12.42 -11.52 -15.69
CA ALA A 133 -11.93 -11.29 -14.35
C ALA A 133 -12.85 -10.40 -13.52
N ASP A 134 -13.89 -9.79 -14.13
CA ASP A 134 -14.69 -8.66 -13.62
C ASP A 134 -14.95 -8.81 -12.13
N PRO A 135 -14.04 -8.24 -11.32
CA PRO A 135 -14.03 -8.54 -9.91
C PRO A 135 -15.20 -7.75 -9.35
N ASP A 136 -16.31 -8.44 -9.03
CA ASP A 136 -17.42 -7.83 -8.29
C ASP A 136 -16.79 -7.01 -7.15
N PRO A 137 -16.85 -5.66 -7.23
CA PRO A 137 -16.06 -4.79 -6.38
C PRO A 137 -16.41 -4.98 -4.91
N GLY A 138 -17.60 -5.54 -4.65
CA GLY A 138 -18.03 -5.91 -3.32
C GLY A 138 -17.69 -7.30 -2.84
N GLN A 139 -17.12 -8.18 -3.66
CA GLN A 139 -16.83 -9.55 -3.26
C GLN A 139 -15.33 -9.77 -3.04
N TYR A 140 -14.84 -9.42 -1.85
CA TYR A 140 -13.49 -9.75 -1.43
C TYR A 140 -13.45 -10.42 -0.05
N MET A 141 -12.34 -11.12 0.16
CA MET A 141 -12.03 -11.80 1.40
C MET A 141 -11.13 -10.93 2.27
N LYS A 142 -11.51 -10.71 3.53
CA LYS A 142 -10.64 -10.09 4.52
C LYS A 142 -9.53 -11.07 4.90
N LEU A 143 -8.28 -10.61 4.83
CA LEU A 143 -7.09 -11.43 5.04
C LEU A 143 -6.28 -10.89 6.20
N PRO A 144 -5.76 -11.76 7.09
CA PRO A 144 -4.84 -11.32 8.12
C PRO A 144 -3.54 -10.79 7.49
N SER A 145 -2.92 -9.80 8.13
CA SER A 145 -1.71 -9.13 7.63
C SER A 145 -0.56 -10.10 7.28
N LYS A 146 -0.47 -11.23 7.99
CA LYS A 146 0.50 -12.30 7.70
C LYS A 146 0.28 -12.92 6.31
N MET A 147 -0.97 -13.15 5.91
CA MET A 147 -1.31 -13.67 4.58
C MET A 147 -1.08 -12.61 3.50
N LEU A 148 -1.42 -11.35 3.76
CA LEU A 148 -1.12 -10.23 2.83
C LEU A 148 0.37 -10.15 2.50
N ARG A 149 1.24 -10.31 3.52
CA ARG A 149 2.69 -10.39 3.32
C ARG A 149 3.09 -11.59 2.45
N GLY A 150 2.56 -12.77 2.74
CA GLY A 150 2.82 -13.98 1.96
C GLY A 150 2.44 -13.82 0.49
N TRP A 151 1.22 -13.35 0.23
CA TRP A 151 0.70 -13.13 -1.12
C TRP A 151 1.45 -12.04 -1.86
N THR A 152 1.83 -10.96 -1.19
CA THR A 152 2.69 -9.92 -1.79
C THR A 152 4.04 -10.52 -2.21
N GLY A 153 4.65 -11.36 -1.36
CA GLY A 153 5.88 -12.06 -1.68
C GLY A 153 5.75 -13.04 -2.85
N ASP A 154 4.61 -13.73 -2.95
CA ASP A 154 4.32 -14.67 -4.02
C ASP A 154 4.03 -13.97 -5.36
N LEU A 155 3.30 -12.86 -5.34
CA LEU A 155 3.09 -11.99 -6.50
C LEU A 155 4.42 -11.52 -7.09
N LEU A 156 5.31 -10.99 -6.25
CA LEU A 156 6.62 -10.53 -6.69
C LEU A 156 7.51 -11.68 -7.18
N ARG A 157 7.41 -12.86 -6.58
CA ARG A 157 8.13 -14.07 -7.02
C ARG A 157 7.64 -14.53 -8.40
N ALA A 158 6.32 -14.59 -8.60
CA ALA A 158 5.72 -14.94 -9.88
C ALA A 158 6.09 -13.92 -10.97
N ARG A 159 6.00 -12.63 -10.66
CA ARG A 159 6.43 -11.55 -11.57
C ARG A 159 7.90 -11.65 -11.93
N LYS A 160 8.80 -11.85 -10.94
CA LYS A 160 10.23 -12.06 -11.20
C LYS A 160 10.42 -13.20 -12.21
N LYS A 161 9.71 -14.32 -12.02
CA LYS A 161 9.84 -15.47 -12.92
C LYS A 161 9.32 -15.22 -14.33
N LEU A 162 8.25 -14.44 -14.44
CA LEU A 162 7.71 -13.99 -15.71
C LEU A 162 8.73 -13.14 -16.48
N ILE A 163 9.35 -12.16 -15.82
CA ILE A 163 10.40 -11.32 -16.42
C ILE A 163 11.62 -12.16 -16.82
N GLU A 164 12.00 -13.17 -16.01
CA GLU A 164 13.06 -14.11 -16.38
C GLU A 164 12.74 -14.92 -17.64
N ASN A 165 11.50 -15.38 -17.79
CA ASN A 165 11.08 -16.15 -18.96
C ASN A 165 11.10 -15.27 -20.22
N MET A 166 10.59 -14.03 -20.13
CA MET A 166 10.65 -13.04 -21.22
C MET A 166 12.08 -12.77 -21.68
N LYS A 167 13.03 -12.65 -20.73
CA LYS A 167 14.44 -12.44 -21.07
C LYS A 167 15.09 -13.65 -21.75
N ARG A 168 14.63 -14.86 -21.44
CA ARG A 168 15.23 -16.11 -21.95
C ARG A 168 14.76 -16.50 -23.33
N SER A 169 13.51 -16.18 -23.70
CA SER A 169 13.00 -16.51 -25.03
C SER A 169 13.79 -15.80 -26.13
N GLY A 170 14.41 -14.66 -25.83
CA GLY A 170 15.06 -13.81 -26.85
C GLY A 170 14.06 -13.18 -27.82
N GLU A 171 12.80 -13.59 -27.77
CA GLU A 171 11.68 -12.96 -28.43
C GLU A 171 11.41 -11.63 -27.73
N HIS A 172 11.50 -10.55 -28.50
CA HIS A 172 10.94 -9.25 -28.14
C HIS A 172 9.41 -9.27 -28.27
N ASP A 173 8.78 -10.38 -27.87
CA ASP A 173 7.34 -10.51 -27.91
C ASP A 173 6.77 -9.37 -27.07
N SER A 174 5.96 -8.53 -27.70
CA SER A 174 5.42 -7.33 -27.06
C SER A 174 4.48 -7.69 -25.91
N ASP A 175 3.87 -8.88 -25.95
CA ASP A 175 2.87 -9.30 -24.99
C ASP A 175 3.46 -10.18 -23.87
N VAL A 176 3.35 -9.67 -22.66
CA VAL A 176 3.73 -10.35 -21.42
C VAL A 176 2.91 -11.63 -21.19
N TYR A 177 1.70 -11.72 -21.77
CA TYR A 177 0.74 -12.78 -21.50
C TYR A 177 1.28 -14.18 -21.87
N SER A 178 2.01 -14.30 -22.98
CA SER A 178 2.60 -15.56 -23.46
C SER A 178 3.47 -16.27 -22.41
N PHE A 179 4.03 -15.52 -21.46
CA PHE A 179 4.96 -16.03 -20.44
C PHE A 179 4.30 -16.30 -19.07
N VAL A 180 3.04 -15.89 -18.88
CA VAL A 180 2.31 -15.96 -17.60
C VAL A 180 2.14 -17.41 -17.13
N GLN A 181 1.66 -18.29 -18.01
CA GLN A 181 1.40 -19.69 -17.67
C GLN A 181 2.69 -20.39 -17.23
N GLU A 182 3.78 -20.18 -17.96
CA GLU A 182 5.06 -20.80 -17.64
C GLU A 182 5.65 -20.25 -16.34
N ALA A 183 5.49 -18.95 -16.07
CA ALA A 183 5.92 -18.35 -14.80
C ALA A 183 5.19 -18.96 -13.60
N LEU A 184 3.86 -19.03 -13.67
CA LEU A 184 3.02 -19.60 -12.61
C LEU A 184 3.26 -21.10 -12.41
N LYS A 185 3.53 -21.83 -13.49
CA LYS A 185 3.92 -23.24 -13.42
C LYS A 185 5.25 -23.41 -12.68
N LYS A 186 6.26 -22.59 -12.99
CA LYS A 186 7.58 -22.67 -12.34
C LYS A 186 7.56 -22.26 -10.86
N THR A 187 6.62 -21.42 -10.44
CA THR A 187 6.50 -21.00 -9.04
C THR A 187 5.47 -21.80 -8.24
N ASN A 188 4.72 -22.72 -8.86
CA ASN A 188 3.59 -23.43 -8.26
C ASN A 188 2.47 -22.50 -7.73
N LEU A 189 2.30 -21.32 -8.33
CA LEU A 189 1.34 -20.29 -7.85
C LEU A 189 0.08 -20.18 -8.72
N ARG A 190 -0.11 -21.10 -9.68
CA ARG A 190 -1.24 -21.07 -10.62
C ARG A 190 -2.60 -21.07 -9.92
N LYS A 191 -2.76 -21.88 -8.86
CA LYS A 191 -4.01 -22.00 -8.10
C LYS A 191 -4.27 -20.79 -7.20
N THR A 192 -3.21 -20.17 -6.67
CA THR A 192 -3.32 -19.09 -5.69
C THR A 192 -3.54 -17.74 -6.36
N ILE A 193 -2.69 -17.39 -7.33
CA ILE A 193 -2.70 -16.05 -7.96
C ILE A 193 -3.64 -16.02 -9.16
N GLY A 194 -3.56 -17.05 -10.02
CA GLY A 194 -4.24 -17.06 -11.32
C GLY A 194 -3.49 -16.30 -12.41
N GLU A 195 -3.76 -16.65 -13.66
CA GLU A 195 -3.08 -16.11 -14.85
C GLU A 195 -3.40 -14.62 -15.04
N PHE A 196 -4.69 -14.25 -14.99
CA PHE A 196 -5.15 -12.87 -15.17
C PHE A 196 -4.60 -11.92 -14.12
N THR A 197 -4.59 -12.34 -12.85
CA THR A 197 -4.05 -11.53 -11.77
C THR A 197 -2.56 -11.25 -11.97
N LEU A 198 -1.77 -12.25 -12.37
CA LEU A 198 -0.35 -12.02 -12.61
C LEU A 198 -0.13 -11.06 -13.79
N TYR A 199 -0.89 -11.23 -14.88
CA TYR A 199 -0.84 -10.34 -16.03
C TYR A 199 -1.17 -8.89 -15.64
N TYR A 200 -2.29 -8.69 -14.95
CA TYR A 200 -2.72 -7.39 -14.42
C TYR A 200 -1.64 -6.72 -13.56
N ILE A 201 -1.06 -7.47 -12.62
CA ILE A 201 -0.02 -6.97 -11.72
C ILE A 201 1.25 -6.59 -12.49
N CYS A 202 1.58 -7.30 -13.57
CA CYS A 202 2.70 -6.93 -14.43
C CYS A 202 2.45 -5.59 -15.13
N LEU A 203 1.25 -5.38 -15.67
CA LEU A 203 0.86 -4.10 -16.28
C LEU A 203 0.86 -2.96 -15.26
N LYS A 204 0.35 -3.21 -14.05
CA LYS A 204 0.42 -2.26 -12.92
C LYS A 204 1.86 -1.89 -12.59
N ALA A 205 2.73 -2.87 -12.43
CA ALA A 205 4.13 -2.63 -12.12
C ALA A 205 4.85 -1.83 -13.23
N GLN A 206 4.52 -2.05 -14.51
CA GLN A 206 5.06 -1.26 -15.62
C GLN A 206 4.62 0.20 -15.59
N SER A 207 3.42 0.49 -15.07
CA SER A 207 2.95 1.87 -14.90
C SER A 207 3.70 2.65 -13.82
N VAL A 208 4.43 1.96 -12.94
CA VAL A 208 5.25 2.59 -11.90
C VAL A 208 6.65 2.88 -12.45
N GLN A 209 6.98 4.17 -12.55
CA GLN A 209 8.28 4.62 -13.00
C GLN A 209 9.42 4.03 -12.14
N ASP A 210 10.47 3.55 -12.80
CA ASP A 210 11.66 2.99 -12.17
C ASP A 210 11.42 1.81 -11.22
N PHE A 211 10.24 1.16 -11.28
CA PHE A 211 9.93 -0.01 -10.47
C PHE A 211 10.96 -1.12 -10.74
N ASP A 212 11.13 -1.50 -12.00
CA ASP A 212 12.08 -2.56 -12.36
C ASP A 212 13.52 -2.19 -12.04
N LYS A 213 13.91 -0.92 -12.15
CA LYS A 213 15.25 -0.46 -11.74
C LYS A 213 15.45 -0.57 -10.24
N SER A 214 14.44 -0.25 -9.44
CA SER A 214 14.49 -0.35 -7.98
C SER A 214 14.51 -1.80 -7.50
N PHE A 215 13.92 -2.71 -8.27
CA PHE A 215 13.90 -4.15 -7.97
C PHE A 215 15.07 -4.93 -8.62
N SER A 216 15.73 -4.38 -9.64
CA SER A 216 16.83 -5.03 -10.37
C SER A 216 18.09 -5.34 -9.53
N PRO A 217 18.54 -4.51 -8.57
CA PRO A 217 19.69 -4.83 -7.71
C PRO A 217 19.48 -6.07 -6.85
N PHE A 218 18.21 -6.46 -6.69
CA PHE A 218 17.74 -7.54 -5.82
C PHE A 218 17.26 -8.74 -6.63
N MET A 219 17.37 -8.68 -7.97
CA MET A 219 17.42 -9.88 -8.79
C MET A 219 18.76 -10.58 -8.54
N ASP A 220 18.72 -11.91 -8.43
CA ASP A 220 19.92 -12.72 -8.18
C ASP A 220 21.07 -12.27 -9.07
N ALA A 221 22.30 -12.24 -8.52
CA ALA A 221 23.49 -11.87 -9.28
C ALA A 221 23.65 -12.68 -10.59
N ARG A 222 23.09 -13.91 -10.63
CA ARG A 222 23.00 -14.77 -11.82
C ARG A 222 22.10 -14.23 -12.95
N LEU A 223 21.38 -13.14 -12.72
CA LEU A 223 20.41 -12.50 -13.62
C LEU A 223 20.80 -11.06 -14.00
N LYS A 224 21.84 -10.50 -13.37
CA LYS A 224 22.57 -9.39 -13.96
C LYS A 224 23.35 -10.03 -15.10
N GLY A 225 22.85 -9.90 -16.32
CA GLY A 225 23.55 -10.42 -17.49
C GLY A 225 24.91 -9.76 -17.56
N ASP A 226 25.93 -10.41 -17.01
CA ASP A 226 27.29 -10.20 -17.45
C ASP A 226 27.31 -10.76 -18.87
N SER A 227 27.15 -9.87 -19.85
CA SER A 227 27.30 -10.15 -21.28
C SER A 227 28.73 -10.61 -21.65
N THR A 228 29.50 -11.11 -20.69
CA THR A 228 30.85 -11.65 -20.85
C THR A 228 30.92 -13.17 -20.64
N SER A 229 29.81 -13.88 -20.43
CA SER A 229 29.80 -15.36 -20.39
C SER A 229 28.90 -15.98 -21.46
N LEU A 230 29.09 -15.58 -22.71
CA LEU A 230 28.86 -16.45 -23.87
C LEU A 230 30.21 -17.12 -24.18
N ASP A 231 30.62 -18.09 -23.36
CA ASP A 231 31.61 -19.09 -23.80
C ASP A 231 30.83 -20.15 -24.59
N VAL A 232 30.41 -19.73 -25.78
CA VAL A 232 29.87 -20.64 -26.79
C VAL A 232 31.07 -21.33 -27.42
N GLY A 233 31.23 -22.59 -27.05
CA GLY A 233 32.02 -23.54 -27.82
C GLY A 233 33.16 -24.15 -27.03
N LYS A 234 32.90 -25.32 -26.45
CA LYS A 234 33.84 -26.46 -26.45
C LYS A 234 33.14 -27.73 -25.96
N ASP A 235 32.17 -28.17 -26.76
CA ASP A 235 32.05 -29.59 -27.01
C ASP A 235 32.79 -29.81 -28.34
N ASP A 236 34.02 -30.30 -28.27
CA ASP A 236 34.55 -31.18 -29.31
C ASP A 236 35.63 -32.07 -28.68
N ASP A 237 35.34 -33.34 -28.83
CA ASP A 237 36.12 -34.50 -28.47
C ASP A 237 37.51 -34.51 -29.14
N PHE A 238 38.45 -35.19 -28.48
CA PHE A 238 39.53 -35.97 -29.08
C PHE A 238 40.83 -35.26 -29.57
N SER A 239 41.93 -35.84 -29.08
CA SER A 239 43.27 -35.96 -29.69
C SER A 239 44.37 -34.93 -29.34
N ALA A 240 45.26 -35.41 -28.46
CA ALA A 240 46.71 -35.51 -28.61
C ALA A 240 47.54 -34.31 -29.15
N MET A 241 48.55 -34.02 -28.31
CA MET A 241 49.94 -33.66 -28.65
C MET A 241 50.30 -32.22 -29.06
N THR A 242 51.41 -31.78 -28.46
CA THR A 242 52.31 -30.66 -28.81
C THR A 242 51.70 -29.26 -28.66
N GLY A 243 52.24 -28.32 -27.90
CA GLY A 243 53.63 -27.98 -27.67
C GLY A 243 53.86 -26.57 -28.21
N GLY A 244 54.20 -25.61 -27.35
CA GLY A 244 54.89 -24.39 -27.77
C GLY A 244 54.14 -23.05 -27.63
N ASN A 245 54.75 -22.22 -26.78
CA ASN A 245 55.03 -20.78 -26.93
C ASN A 245 53.94 -19.72 -26.70
N ASP A 246 54.05 -19.11 -25.52
CA ASP A 246 54.57 -17.74 -25.33
C ASP A 246 53.86 -16.59 -26.08
N THR A 247 53.03 -15.86 -25.32
CA THR A 247 52.74 -14.42 -25.52
C THR A 247 51.98 -13.90 -24.30
N THR A 248 52.68 -13.81 -23.17
CA THR A 248 52.25 -13.06 -21.98
C THR A 248 52.70 -11.60 -22.11
N VAL A 249 52.07 -10.84 -23.01
CA VAL A 249 52.28 -9.38 -23.10
C VAL A 249 50.94 -8.66 -23.22
N THR A 250 50.75 -7.69 -22.31
CA THR A 250 49.73 -6.62 -22.29
C THR A 250 48.25 -6.99 -22.16
N LYS A 251 47.82 -7.48 -20.99
CA LYS A 251 46.40 -7.37 -20.53
C LYS A 251 46.21 -6.62 -19.21
N GLN A 252 47.30 -6.19 -18.57
CA GLN A 252 47.26 -5.52 -17.27
C GLN A 252 46.99 -4.00 -17.38
N GLY A 253 47.27 -3.38 -18.53
CA GLY A 253 47.02 -1.95 -18.79
C GLY A 253 45.54 -1.62 -19.02
N GLU A 254 44.85 -2.39 -19.87
CA GLU A 254 43.42 -2.18 -20.15
C GLU A 254 42.53 -2.41 -18.91
N SER A 255 42.97 -3.26 -17.97
CA SER A 255 42.25 -3.50 -16.73
C SER A 255 42.30 -2.29 -15.79
N MET A 256 43.39 -1.52 -15.80
CA MET A 256 43.53 -0.35 -14.93
C MET A 256 42.75 0.84 -15.48
N GLU A 257 42.72 1.00 -16.80
CA GLU A 257 41.96 2.06 -17.47
C GLU A 257 40.43 1.85 -17.35
N ARG A 258 39.96 0.60 -17.43
CA ARG A 258 38.55 0.27 -17.11
C ARG A 258 38.19 0.54 -15.66
N MET A 259 39.12 0.31 -14.72
CA MET A 259 38.90 0.56 -13.30
C MET A 259 38.82 2.07 -12.99
N ALA A 260 39.64 2.89 -13.66
CA ALA A 260 39.58 4.35 -13.56
C ALA A 260 38.24 4.91 -14.06
N ASN A 261 37.76 4.46 -15.22
CA ASN A 261 36.44 4.84 -15.75
C ASN A 261 35.29 4.41 -14.84
N TYR A 262 35.42 3.24 -14.18
CA TYR A 262 34.41 2.78 -13.22
C TYR A 262 34.38 3.64 -11.95
N PHE A 263 35.55 4.10 -11.48
CA PHE A 263 35.64 4.98 -10.33
C PHE A 263 35.03 6.36 -10.62
N GLU A 264 35.27 6.90 -11.81
CA GLU A 264 34.68 8.17 -12.25
C GLU A 264 33.15 8.07 -12.37
N LEU A 265 32.63 6.94 -12.88
CA LEU A 265 31.19 6.67 -12.94
C LEU A 265 30.55 6.55 -11.54
N ILE A 266 31.24 5.91 -10.59
CA ILE A 266 30.79 5.83 -9.18
C ILE A 266 30.78 7.24 -8.54
N GLN A 267 31.79 8.06 -8.82
CA GLN A 267 31.88 9.42 -8.30
C GLN A 267 30.79 10.33 -8.89
N GLN A 268 30.50 10.22 -10.19
CA GLN A 268 29.38 10.93 -10.81
C GLN A 268 28.03 10.48 -10.26
N SER A 269 27.79 9.17 -10.13
CA SER A 269 26.51 8.66 -9.61
C SER A 269 26.27 9.03 -8.14
N THR A 270 27.31 9.08 -7.31
CA THR A 270 27.20 9.59 -5.94
C THR A 270 26.92 11.09 -5.90
N SER A 271 27.50 11.89 -6.81
CA SER A 271 27.18 13.32 -6.90
C SER A 271 25.73 13.59 -7.31
N ILE A 272 25.20 12.81 -8.26
CA ILE A 272 23.81 12.91 -8.71
C ILE A 272 22.85 12.48 -7.59
N ALA A 273 23.18 11.41 -6.86
CA ALA A 273 22.41 10.96 -5.70
C ALA A 273 22.36 12.01 -4.58
N ALA A 274 23.48 12.69 -4.31
CA ALA A 274 23.54 13.78 -3.33
C ALA A 274 22.71 15.00 -3.77
N ALA A 275 22.77 15.37 -5.06
CA ALA A 275 21.98 16.46 -5.64
C ALA A 275 20.47 16.17 -5.62
N THR A 276 20.06 14.93 -5.92
CA THR A 276 18.65 14.52 -5.85
C THR A 276 18.15 14.45 -4.41
N ALA A 277 18.96 13.99 -3.46
CA ALA A 277 18.60 14.01 -2.04
C ALA A 277 18.41 15.44 -1.51
N THR A 278 19.25 16.39 -1.92
CA THR A 278 19.09 17.80 -1.55
C THR A 278 17.87 18.44 -2.19
N ALA A 279 17.58 18.16 -3.47
CA ALA A 279 16.37 18.63 -4.13
C ALA A 279 15.09 18.11 -3.44
N ALA A 280 15.06 16.81 -3.10
CA ALA A 280 13.93 16.21 -2.37
C ALA A 280 13.74 16.82 -0.98
N SER A 281 14.84 17.11 -0.27
CA SER A 281 14.79 17.78 1.03
C SER A 281 14.23 19.21 0.94
N HIS A 282 14.64 19.97 -0.09
CA HIS A 282 14.10 21.31 -0.35
C HIS A 282 12.61 21.28 -0.69
N GLU A 283 12.16 20.30 -1.49
CA GLU A 283 10.76 20.13 -1.84
C GLU A 283 9.92 19.78 -0.59
N GLN A 284 10.42 18.88 0.25
CA GLN A 284 9.77 18.54 1.52
C GLN A 284 9.73 19.73 2.50
N GLN A 285 10.74 20.59 2.50
CA GLN A 285 10.72 21.81 3.31
C GLN A 285 9.66 22.81 2.79
N LYS A 286 9.50 22.92 1.47
CA LYS A 286 8.49 23.79 0.84
C LYS A 286 7.07 23.31 1.15
N THR A 287 6.80 22.01 1.04
CA THR A 287 5.48 21.45 1.39
C THR A 287 5.15 21.64 2.87
N ASN A 288 6.12 21.45 3.76
CA ASN A 288 5.95 21.73 5.18
C ASN A 288 5.63 23.22 5.46
N GLN A 289 6.29 24.15 4.77
CA GLN A 289 5.99 25.59 4.89
C GLN A 289 4.59 25.94 4.38
N GLU A 290 4.16 25.33 3.27
CA GLU A 290 2.83 25.55 2.70
C GLU A 290 1.74 25.01 3.64
N GLN A 291 1.93 23.81 4.19
CA GLN A 291 1.02 23.24 5.18
C GLN A 291 0.94 24.11 6.46
N GLN A 292 2.05 24.69 6.91
CA GLN A 292 2.04 25.64 8.03
C GLN A 292 1.24 26.90 7.72
N LYS A 293 1.33 27.45 6.49
CA LYS A 293 0.54 28.61 6.06
C LYS A 293 -0.96 28.27 6.03
N THR A 294 -1.34 27.14 5.44
CA THR A 294 -2.74 26.69 5.41
C THR A 294 -3.31 26.51 6.81
N ASN A 295 -2.52 25.93 7.74
CA ASN A 295 -2.92 25.78 9.13
C ASN A 295 -3.09 27.13 9.85
N GLN A 296 -2.24 28.12 9.54
CA GLN A 296 -2.40 29.48 10.09
C GLN A 296 -3.66 30.16 9.54
N GLU A 297 -3.93 30.02 8.25
CA GLU A 297 -5.12 30.58 7.60
C GLU A 297 -6.41 29.98 8.17
N GLN A 298 -6.48 28.66 8.34
CA GLN A 298 -7.62 27.99 8.98
C GLN A 298 -7.85 28.47 10.42
N ARG A 299 -6.78 28.75 11.18
CA ARG A 299 -6.90 29.33 12.52
C ARG A 299 -7.48 30.73 12.50
N LEU A 300 -7.09 31.56 11.53
CA LEU A 300 -7.63 32.91 11.36
C LEU A 300 -9.12 32.86 10.99
N ILE A 301 -9.49 32.04 10.01
CA ILE A 301 -10.90 31.83 9.62
C ILE A 301 -11.72 31.38 10.83
N SER A 302 -11.24 30.39 11.60
CA SER A 302 -11.93 29.91 12.79
C SER A 302 -12.10 31.01 13.87
N GLN A 303 -11.13 31.90 14.03
CA GLN A 303 -11.24 33.04 14.94
C GLN A 303 -12.29 34.05 14.45
N GLU A 304 -12.30 34.38 13.16
CA GLU A 304 -13.30 35.27 12.58
C GLU A 304 -14.72 34.72 12.72
N THR A 305 -14.94 33.44 12.40
CA THR A 305 -16.25 32.79 12.56
C THR A 305 -16.73 32.82 14.02
N ARG A 306 -15.83 32.63 14.99
CA ARG A 306 -16.15 32.74 16.42
C ARG A 306 -16.53 34.17 16.80
N GLN A 307 -15.88 35.18 16.24
CA GLN A 307 -16.23 36.58 16.48
C GLN A 307 -17.58 36.95 15.88
N GLU A 308 -17.87 36.49 14.66
CA GLU A 308 -19.17 36.71 14.01
C GLU A 308 -20.31 36.05 14.79
N THR A 309 -20.12 34.81 15.23
CA THR A 309 -21.11 34.09 16.05
C THR A 309 -21.38 34.83 17.37
N ARG A 310 -20.34 35.38 18.00
CA ARG A 310 -20.51 36.23 19.20
C ARG A 310 -21.32 37.48 18.92
N LYS A 311 -21.08 38.17 17.80
CA LYS A 311 -21.85 39.36 17.40
C LYS A 311 -23.31 39.03 17.14
N ILE A 312 -23.59 37.91 16.46
CA ILE A 312 -24.96 37.44 16.19
C ILE A 312 -25.68 37.14 17.51
N ASN A 313 -25.04 36.40 18.42
CA ASN A 313 -25.62 36.07 19.73
C ASN A 313 -25.89 37.34 20.56
N GLU A 314 -24.99 38.34 20.53
CA GLU A 314 -25.22 39.61 21.22
C GLU A 314 -26.41 40.38 20.63
N GLN A 315 -26.55 40.41 19.31
CA GLN A 315 -27.70 41.03 18.65
C GLN A 315 -29.02 40.32 18.99
N GLN A 316 -29.04 38.99 18.99
CA GLN A 316 -30.21 38.21 19.40
C GLN A 316 -30.59 38.48 20.86
N LEU A 317 -29.61 38.55 21.77
CA LEU A 317 -29.85 38.89 23.17
C LEU A 317 -30.47 40.29 23.31
N ARG A 318 -29.95 41.29 22.59
CA ARG A 318 -30.50 42.66 22.57
C ARG A 318 -31.96 42.68 22.08
N LEU A 319 -32.27 41.94 21.00
CA LEU A 319 -33.63 41.82 20.47
C LEU A 319 -34.59 41.19 21.50
N SER A 320 -34.18 40.10 22.15
CA SER A 320 -34.98 39.44 23.20
C SER A 320 -35.26 40.36 24.38
N ILE A 321 -34.28 41.16 24.81
CA ILE A 321 -34.46 42.15 25.89
C ILE A 321 -35.47 43.23 25.47
N MET A 322 -35.38 43.75 24.24
CA MET A 322 -36.33 44.76 23.74
C MET A 322 -37.75 44.20 23.65
N GLN A 323 -37.92 42.99 23.10
CA GLN A 323 -39.23 42.33 23.03
C GLN A 323 -39.82 42.09 24.43
N GLY A 324 -39.00 41.64 25.38
CA GLY A 324 -39.42 41.48 26.77
C GLY A 324 -39.87 42.81 27.41
N ALA A 325 -39.15 43.90 27.15
CA ALA A 325 -39.54 45.22 27.63
C ALA A 325 -40.84 45.74 26.99
N GLU A 326 -41.07 45.46 25.71
CA GLU A 326 -42.34 45.80 25.02
C GLU A 326 -43.52 45.02 25.61
N MET A 327 -43.35 43.72 25.91
CA MET A 327 -44.40 42.92 26.56
C MET A 327 -44.75 43.44 27.96
N LEU A 328 -43.78 43.95 28.71
CA LEU A 328 -44.04 44.56 30.02
C LEU A 328 -44.79 45.89 29.90
N LYS A 329 -44.47 46.71 28.88
CA LYS A 329 -45.20 47.96 28.59
C LYS A 329 -46.66 47.69 28.22
N SER A 330 -46.91 46.73 27.33
CA SER A 330 -48.28 46.36 26.91
C SER A 330 -49.11 45.76 28.05
N SER A 331 -48.46 45.03 28.97
CA SER A 331 -49.11 44.48 30.17
C SER A 331 -49.52 45.56 31.18
N SER A 332 -48.79 46.69 31.26
CA SER A 332 -49.12 47.79 32.20
C SER A 332 -50.38 48.57 31.81
N THR A 333 -50.85 48.46 30.56
CA THR A 333 -52.11 49.04 30.09
C THR A 333 -53.35 48.21 30.41
N PHE A 334 -53.20 47.04 31.05
CA PHE A 334 -54.32 46.24 31.53
C PHE A 334 -54.92 46.89 32.79
N ARG A 335 -55.69 47.97 32.57
CA ARG A 335 -56.51 48.64 33.59
C ARG A 335 -57.37 47.62 34.31
N ALA A 336 -57.27 47.66 35.64
CA ALA A 336 -58.18 47.12 36.65
C ALA A 336 -59.54 46.64 36.10
N SER A 337 -59.62 45.35 35.74
CA SER A 337 -60.91 44.66 35.68
C SER A 337 -61.38 44.34 37.11
N PRO A 338 -62.68 44.46 37.41
CA PRO A 338 -63.21 44.30 38.75
C PRO A 338 -63.00 42.86 39.24
N ARG A 339 -62.63 42.72 40.52
CA ARG A 339 -62.51 41.45 41.24
C ARG A 339 -63.72 40.54 40.97
N VAL A 340 -63.52 39.50 40.16
CA VAL A 340 -64.41 38.33 40.17
C VAL A 340 -63.80 37.32 41.13
N SER A 341 -64.48 37.16 42.26
CA SER A 341 -64.19 36.17 43.29
C SER A 341 -64.47 34.77 42.76
N THR A 342 -63.43 34.04 42.35
CA THR A 342 -63.54 32.60 42.07
C THR A 342 -63.08 31.79 43.28
N ARG A 343 -64.01 30.99 43.80
CA ARG A 343 -63.82 29.96 44.82
C ARG A 343 -62.75 28.96 44.34
N PHE A 344 -61.78 28.71 45.22
CA PHE A 344 -60.92 27.53 45.16
C PHE A 344 -61.77 26.26 45.24
N VAL A 345 -61.66 25.40 44.23
CA VAL A 345 -61.95 23.97 44.35
C VAL A 345 -60.63 23.26 44.08
N ASN A 346 -60.06 22.70 45.15
CA ASN A 346 -58.97 21.74 45.07
C ASN A 346 -59.54 20.47 44.45
N ASP A 347 -59.10 20.11 43.24
CA ASP A 347 -59.21 18.72 42.77
C ASP A 347 -57.80 18.19 42.49
N SER A 348 -57.30 17.50 43.50
CA SER A 348 -56.13 16.63 43.44
C SER A 348 -56.50 15.38 42.65
N THR A 349 -56.09 15.30 41.38
CA THR A 349 -56.04 14.01 40.67
C THR A 349 -54.60 13.68 40.29
N LEU A 350 -54.02 12.85 41.15
CA LEU A 350 -52.78 12.12 40.97
C LEU A 350 -53.00 11.08 39.85
N ILE A 351 -52.40 11.28 38.68
CA ILE A 351 -52.31 10.22 37.67
C ILE A 351 -50.86 9.73 37.63
N ARG A 352 -50.65 8.58 38.29
CA ARG A 352 -49.54 7.67 38.01
C ARG A 352 -49.74 7.11 36.60
N SER A 353 -48.72 7.18 35.76
CA SER A 353 -48.59 6.25 34.63
C SER A 353 -47.21 5.59 34.72
N ASP A 354 -47.22 4.33 35.14
CA ASP A 354 -46.14 3.37 34.89
C ASP A 354 -46.15 3.00 33.41
N ARG A 355 -45.01 3.15 32.73
CA ARG A 355 -44.40 2.12 31.88
C ARG A 355 -43.01 2.54 31.41
#